data_AF-A0A2E7UG17-F1
#
_entry.id   AF-A0A2E7UG17-F1
#
_cell.length_a   1.000
_cell.length_b   1.000
_cell.length_c   1.000
_cell.angle_alpha   90.00
_cell.angle_beta   90.00
_cell.angle_gamma   90.00
#
_symmetry.space_group_name_H-M   'P 1'
#
loop_
_entity.id
_entity.type
_entity.pdbx_description
1 polymer ?
#
loop_
_entity_poly.entity_id
_entity_poly.type
_entity_poly.pdbx_seq_one_letter_code
_entity_poly.pdbx_strand_id
1 'polypeptide(L)'
;MSVYEKARRHALKMLAGVGLGVVFIIAVDAWIGHSSIAFAIVIFGLFMANIGILGFNCPTCRKNLFFYRGILMLPWPNKVCGRCGTDLTKVPAPDA
;
A
#
# COMPACT_ATOMS: atom_id res chain seq x y z
N MET A 1 -13.07 8.98 -9.14
CA MET A 1 -12.11 7.87 -8.96
C MET A 1 -12.58 7.00 -7.82
N SER A 2 -12.68 5.68 -8.04
CA SER A 2 -13.10 4.75 -7.00
C SER A 2 -12.04 4.60 -5.91
N VAL A 3 -12.44 4.18 -4.71
CA VAL A 3 -11.50 3.98 -3.59
C VAL A 3 -10.51 2.86 -3.93
N TYR A 4 -10.96 1.84 -4.67
CA TYR A 4 -10.09 0.78 -5.20
C TYR A 4 -8.96 1.33 -6.09
N GLU A 5 -9.25 2.29 -6.96
CA GLU A 5 -8.25 2.83 -7.89
C GLU A 5 -7.19 3.69 -7.19
N LYS A 6 -7.58 4.44 -6.15
CA LYS A 6 -6.64 5.14 -5.27
C LYS A 6 -5.75 4.14 -4.51
N ALA A 7 -6.34 3.09 -3.95
CA ALA A 7 -5.61 2.05 -3.24
C ALA A 7 -4.63 1.29 -4.18
N ARG A 8 -5.06 0.97 -5.40
CA ARG A 8 -4.20 0.33 -6.43
C ARG A 8 -3.02 1.22 -6.82
N ARG A 9 -3.25 2.52 -7.01
CA ARG A 9 -2.16 3.47 -7.31
C ARG A 9 -1.15 3.55 -6.17
N HIS A 10 -1.62 3.50 -4.93
CA HIS A 10 -0.74 3.45 -3.77
C HIS A 10 0.06 2.15 -3.69
N ALA A 11 -0.58 0.99 -3.91
CA ALA A 11 0.10 -0.30 -3.97
C ALA A 11 1.19 -0.34 -5.06
N LEU A 12 0.91 0.21 -6.25
CA LEU A 12 1.91 0.35 -7.32
C LEU A 12 3.07 1.26 -6.93
N LYS A 13 2.81 2.37 -6.25
CA LYS A 13 3.87 3.25 -5.71
C LYS A 13 4.72 2.54 -4.67
N MET A 14 4.12 1.73 -3.79
CA MET A 14 4.87 0.92 -2.82
C MET A 14 5.75 -0.11 -3.52
N LEU A 15 5.22 -0.83 -4.50
CA LEU A 15 5.99 -1.79 -5.30
C LEU A 15 7.18 -1.12 -6.00
N ALA A 16 6.96 0.04 -6.61
CA ALA A 16 8.03 0.82 -7.22
C ALA A 16 9.06 1.30 -6.17
N GLY A 17 8.59 1.73 -5.00
CA GLY A 17 9.45 2.13 -3.88
C GLY A 17 10.33 0.98 -3.37
N VAL A 18 9.77 -0.24 -3.27
CA VAL A 18 10.54 -1.44 -2.91
C VAL A 18 11.59 -1.74 -3.98
N GLY A 19 11.21 -1.72 -5.26
CA GLY A 19 12.14 -1.95 -6.37
C GLY A 19 13.30 -0.93 -6.37
N LEU A 20 12.99 0.36 -6.19
CA LEU A 20 13.99 1.41 -6.06
C LEU A 20 14.89 1.22 -4.83
N GLY A 21 14.31 0.84 -3.69
CA GLY A 21 15.05 0.55 -2.46
C GLY A 21 16.06 -0.59 -2.65
N VAL A 22 15.65 -1.67 -3.33
CA VAL A 22 16.53 -2.80 -3.66
C VAL A 22 17.67 -2.36 -4.57
N VAL A 23 17.38 -1.63 -5.66
CA VAL A 23 18.41 -1.11 -6.57
C VAL A 23 19.39 -0.19 -5.84
N PHE A 24 18.89 0.67 -4.95
CA PHE A 24 19.71 1.55 -4.14
C PHE A 24 20.64 0.77 -3.22
N ILE A 25 20.13 -0.26 -2.52
CA ILE A 25 20.96 -1.10 -1.65
C ILE A 25 22.05 -1.79 -2.48
N ILE A 26 21.71 -2.42 -3.61
CA ILE A 26 22.69 -3.08 -4.48
C ILE A 26 23.78 -2.11 -4.93
N ALA A 27 23.40 -0.88 -5.33
CA ALA A 27 24.34 0.13 -5.77
C ALA A 27 25.29 0.57 -4.64
N VAL A 28 24.78 0.80 -3.43
CA VAL A 28 25.58 1.20 -2.27
C VAL A 28 26.48 0.06 -1.82
N ASP A 29 25.95 -1.16 -1.76
CA ASP A 29 26.68 -2.36 -1.35
C ASP A 29 27.87 -2.63 -2.26
N ALA A 30 27.70 -2.44 -3.58
CA ALA A 30 28.75 -2.61 -4.57
C ALA A 30 29.88 -1.56 -4.46
N TRP A 31 29.62 -0.37 -3.92
CA TRP A 31 30.60 0.73 -3.86
C TRP A 31 31.29 0.84 -2.50
N ILE A 32 30.57 0.61 -1.40
CA ILE A 32 31.01 0.91 -0.03
C ILE A 32 31.09 -0.36 0.84
N GLY A 33 30.59 -1.50 0.36
CA GLY A 33 30.43 -2.73 1.14
C GLY A 33 29.15 -2.73 2.01
N HIS A 34 28.91 -3.82 2.76
CA HIS A 34 27.70 -4.03 3.59
C HIS A 34 27.42 -2.89 4.58
N SER A 35 26.68 -1.87 4.11
CA SER A 35 26.30 -0.70 4.90
C SER A 35 24.89 -0.87 5.45
N SER A 36 24.81 -1.28 6.72
CA SER A 36 23.56 -1.36 7.50
C SER A 36 22.77 -0.05 7.54
N ILE A 37 23.45 1.08 7.35
CA ILE A 37 22.84 2.42 7.27
C ILE A 37 21.96 2.58 6.02
N ALA A 38 22.41 2.10 4.84
CA ALA A 38 21.61 2.19 3.62
C ALA A 38 20.34 1.35 3.71
N PHE A 39 20.47 0.17 4.32
CA PHE A 39 19.34 -0.69 4.64
C PHE A 39 18.34 0.00 5.58
N ALA A 40 18.83 0.65 6.63
CA ALA A 40 17.99 1.39 7.57
C ALA A 40 17.23 2.54 6.87
N ILE A 41 17.90 3.32 6.01
CA ILE A 41 17.26 4.42 5.25
C ILE A 41 16.12 3.88 4.38
N VAL A 42 16.35 2.78 3.66
CA VAL A 42 15.33 2.17 2.79
C VAL A 42 14.15 1.64 3.60
N ILE A 43 14.41 0.93 4.71
CA ILE A 43 13.34 0.43 5.58
C ILE A 43 12.52 1.58 6.16
N PHE A 44 13.16 2.61 6.73
CA PHE A 44 12.44 3.76 7.30
C PHE A 44 11.64 4.52 6.23
N GLY A 45 12.22 4.71 5.04
CA GLY A 45 11.55 5.35 3.92
C GLY A 45 10.31 4.58 3.47
N LEU A 46 10.44 3.27 3.30
CA LEU A 46 9.32 2.38 2.96
C LEU A 46 8.25 2.38 4.05
N PHE A 47 8.64 2.35 5.31
CA PHE A 47 7.71 2.35 6.44
C PHE A 47 6.89 3.64 6.46
N MET A 48 7.54 4.79 6.35
CA MET A 48 6.88 6.10 6.27
C MET A 48 5.94 6.20 5.06
N ALA A 49 6.39 5.73 3.90
CA ALA A 49 5.57 5.74 2.70
C ALA A 49 4.33 4.83 2.85
N ASN A 50 4.46 3.72 3.56
CA ASN A 50 3.40 2.73 3.78
C ASN A 50 2.36 3.14 4.85
N ILE A 51 2.60 4.18 5.66
CA ILE A 51 1.61 4.67 6.67
C ILE A 51 0.27 5.03 6.01
N GLY A 52 0.29 5.47 4.76
CA GLY A 52 -0.90 5.81 3.97
C GLY A 52 -1.87 4.63 3.76
N ILE A 53 -1.43 3.39 3.95
CA ILE A 53 -2.26 2.18 3.82
C ILE A 53 -3.45 2.19 4.79
N LEU A 54 -3.30 2.88 5.94
CA LEU A 54 -4.34 3.00 6.98
C LEU A 54 -5.51 3.90 6.56
N GLY A 55 -5.31 4.77 5.56
CA GLY A 55 -6.33 5.72 5.10
C GLY A 55 -7.32 5.14 4.08
N PHE A 56 -7.06 3.97 3.51
CA PHE A 56 -7.93 3.36 2.52
C PHE A 56 -9.06 2.59 3.20
N ASN A 57 -10.12 3.32 3.53
CA ASN A 57 -11.31 2.76 4.19
C ASN A 57 -12.51 2.66 3.23
N CYS A 58 -13.31 1.61 3.42
CA CYS A 58 -14.58 1.46 2.73
C CYS A 58 -15.55 2.60 3.11
N PRO A 59 -16.23 3.26 2.16
CA PRO A 59 -17.13 4.38 2.44
C PRO A 59 -18.36 3.95 3.26
N THR A 60 -18.82 2.70 3.13
CA THR A 60 -20.03 2.21 3.80
C THR A 60 -19.77 1.70 5.21
N CYS A 61 -18.69 0.93 5.43
CA CYS A 61 -18.44 0.25 6.71
C CYS A 61 -17.17 0.70 7.44
N ARG A 62 -16.44 1.68 6.88
CA ARG A 62 -15.14 2.20 7.36
C ARG A 62 -14.05 1.14 7.60
N LYS A 63 -14.23 -0.09 7.13
CA LYS A 63 -13.21 -1.13 7.23
C LYS A 63 -12.10 -0.88 6.20
N ASN A 64 -10.86 -1.08 6.62
CA ASN A 64 -9.70 -0.88 5.77
C ASN A 64 -9.63 -1.97 4.66
N LEU A 65 -9.36 -1.52 3.44
CA LEU A 65 -9.34 -2.29 2.20
C LEU A 65 -8.24 -3.35 2.13
N PHE A 66 -7.14 -3.14 2.83
CA PHE A 66 -5.98 -4.04 2.81
C PHE A 66 -6.10 -5.16 3.85
N PHE A 67 -7.07 -5.09 4.75
CA PHE A 67 -7.28 -6.07 5.82
C PHE A 67 -8.42 -7.01 5.49
N TYR A 68 -8.07 -8.23 5.08
CA TYR A 68 -9.05 -9.28 4.85
C TYR A 68 -9.51 -9.87 6.19
N ARG A 69 -10.81 -9.70 6.48
CA ARG A 69 -11.56 -10.33 7.58
C ARG A 69 -10.80 -10.56 8.91
N GLY A 70 -9.91 -9.63 9.30
CA GLY A 70 -9.32 -9.58 10.63
C GLY A 70 -7.80 -9.49 10.64
N ILE A 71 -7.10 -10.47 10.06
CA ILE A 71 -5.66 -10.67 10.33
C ILE A 71 -4.80 -10.65 9.06
N LEU A 72 -5.34 -11.03 7.90
CA LEU A 72 -4.54 -11.15 6.68
C LEU A 72 -4.42 -9.78 5.99
N MET A 73 -3.23 -9.18 6.07
CA MET A 73 -2.84 -8.07 5.19
C MET A 73 -2.54 -8.63 3.80
N LEU A 74 -3.37 -8.29 2.81
CA LEU A 74 -3.07 -8.60 1.41
C LEU A 74 -2.20 -7.48 0.83
N PRO A 75 -1.13 -7.80 0.09
CA PRO A 75 -0.32 -6.79 -0.60
C PRO A 75 -1.10 -6.09 -1.73
N TRP A 76 -2.27 -6.62 -2.09
CA TRP A 76 -3.14 -6.07 -3.13
C TRP A 76 -4.52 -5.69 -2.58
N PRO A 77 -5.06 -4.51 -2.92
CA PRO A 77 -6.37 -4.08 -2.45
C PRO A 77 -7.48 -4.95 -3.03
N ASN A 78 -8.51 -5.23 -2.23
CA ASN A 78 -9.61 -6.08 -2.67
C ASN A 78 -10.67 -5.26 -3.44
N LYS A 79 -11.25 -5.85 -4.49
CA LYS A 79 -12.30 -5.20 -5.30
C LYS A 79 -13.64 -5.09 -4.56
N VAL A 80 -13.91 -6.04 -3.67
CA VAL A 80 -15.14 -6.15 -2.88
C VAL A 80 -14.79 -6.11 -1.39
N CYS A 81 -15.59 -5.40 -0.60
CA CYS A 81 -15.34 -5.28 0.83
C CYS A 81 -15.68 -6.59 1.54
N GLY A 82 -14.71 -7.21 2.21
CA GLY A 82 -14.92 -8.47 2.93
C GLY A 82 -15.78 -8.39 4.21
N ARG A 83 -16.34 -7.21 4.56
CA ARG A 83 -17.30 -7.06 5.68
C ARG A 83 -18.71 -6.76 5.18
N CYS A 84 -18.87 -5.73 4.34
CA CYS A 84 -20.19 -5.28 3.89
C CYS A 84 -20.57 -5.73 2.47
N GLY A 85 -19.66 -6.39 1.75
CA GLY A 85 -19.93 -6.83 0.37
C GLY A 85 -19.99 -5.69 -0.66
N THR A 86 -19.76 -4.43 -0.26
CA THR A 86 -19.77 -3.29 -1.18
C THR A 86 -18.69 -3.46 -2.24
N ASP A 87 -19.08 -3.27 -3.50
CA ASP A 87 -18.19 -3.18 -4.65
C ASP A 87 -17.46 -1.83 -4.62
N LEU A 88 -16.15 -1.88 -4.37
CA LEU A 88 -15.29 -0.72 -4.21
C LEU A 88 -14.73 -0.22 -5.53
N THR A 89 -15.02 -0.92 -6.64
CA THR A 89 -14.68 -0.46 -7.99
C THR A 89 -15.67 0.58 -8.50
N LYS A 90 -16.88 0.61 -7.96
CA LYS A 90 -17.91 1.61 -8.27
C LYS A 90 -17.63 2.91 -7.52
N VAL A 91 -17.75 4.04 -8.22
CA VAL A 91 -17.79 5.35 -7.59
C VAL A 91 -19.16 5.46 -6.91
N PRO A 92 -19.26 5.75 -5.60
CA PRO A 92 -20.56 5.99 -4.98
C PRO A 92 -21.23 7.12 -5.75
N ALA A 93 -22.45 6.89 -6.24
CA ALA A 93 -23.24 7.94 -6.87
C ALA A 93 -23.36 9.10 -5.87
N PRO A 94 -23.11 10.35 -6.27
CA PRO A 94 -23.39 11.48 -5.40
C PRO A 94 -24.88 11.43 -5.08
N ASP A 95 -25.18 11.37 -3.79
CA ASP A 95 -26.53 11.40 -3.24
C ASP A 95 -27.25 12.61 -3.86
N ALA A 96 -28.31 12.33 -4.64
CA ALA A 96 -29.17 13.34 -5.25
C ALA A 96 -30.12 13.96 -4.23
#